data_AF-A0A920VXW0-F1
#
_entry.id   AF-A0A920VXW0-F1
#
_cell.length_a   1.000
_cell.length_b   1.000
_cell.length_c   1.000
_cell.angle_alpha   90.00
_cell.angle_beta   90.00
_cell.angle_gamma   90.00
#
_symmetry.space_group_name_H-M   'P 1'
#
loop_
_entity.id
_entity.type
_entity.pdbx_description
1 polymer ?
#
loop_
_entity_poly.entity_id
_entity_poly.type
_entity_poly.pdbx_seq_one_letter_code
_entity_poly.pdbx_strand_id
1 'polypeptide(L)' 'MIYREAGQFKTSYNSDQALLPIAQDRFFVIGLLVGAYFVIPFVANDYWLDSIFLQFFIYALAAIGLIF' A
#
# COMPACT_ATOMS: atom_id res chain seq x y z
N MET A 1 12.71 -11.87 -14.12
CA MET A 1 11.39 -11.28 -13.76
C MET A 1 11.02 -11.82 -12.39
N ILE A 2 10.97 -10.95 -11.38
CA ILE A 2 10.67 -11.34 -9.97
C ILE A 2 9.16 -11.61 -9.79
N TYR A 3 8.34 -11.05 -10.68
CA TYR A 3 6.92 -11.32 -10.82
C TYR A 3 6.70 -12.52 -11.75
N ARG A 4 6.04 -13.56 -11.25
CA ARG A 4 5.59 -14.72 -12.04
C ARG A 4 4.10 -14.93 -11.80
N GLU A 5 3.30 -14.50 -12.76
CA GLU A 5 1.88 -14.83 -12.82
C GLU A 5 1.66 -16.26 -13.35
N ALA A 6 2.55 -16.72 -14.25
CA ALA A 6 2.51 -18.07 -14.82
C ALA A 6 2.80 -19.13 -13.73
N GLY A 7 1.73 -19.77 -13.25
CA GLY A 7 1.77 -20.86 -12.25
C GLY A 7 0.86 -20.66 -11.04
N GLN A 8 0.31 -19.46 -10.84
CA GLN A 8 -0.71 -19.19 -9.80
C GLN A 8 -2.10 -19.54 -10.36
N PHE A 9 -2.34 -20.81 -10.66
CA PHE A 9 -3.63 -21.28 -11.16
C PHE A 9 -4.66 -21.25 -10.03
N LYS A 10 -5.70 -20.47 -10.23
CA LYS A 10 -6.79 -20.32 -9.26
C LYS A 10 -7.83 -21.40 -9.52
N THR A 11 -8.07 -22.25 -8.53
CA THR A 11 -8.97 -23.41 -8.64
C THR A 11 -10.44 -23.05 -8.43
N SER A 12 -10.74 -21.80 -8.05
CA SER A 12 -12.10 -21.33 -7.79
C SER A 12 -12.29 -19.89 -8.28
N TYR A 13 -13.45 -19.62 -8.88
CA TYR A 13 -13.84 -18.28 -9.36
C TYR A 13 -13.79 -17.21 -8.26
N ASN A 14 -14.09 -17.59 -7.00
CA ASN A 14 -13.98 -16.69 -5.85
C ASN A 14 -12.54 -16.25 -5.56
N SER A 15 -11.56 -17.10 -5.83
CA SER A 15 -10.15 -16.72 -5.68
C SER A 15 -9.68 -15.78 -6.80
N ASP A 16 -10.41 -15.75 -7.93
CA ASP A 16 -10.15 -14.81 -9.03
C ASP A 16 -10.65 -13.39 -8.80
N GLN A 17 -11.62 -13.21 -7.90
CA GLN A 17 -12.13 -11.89 -7.51
C GLN A 17 -11.30 -11.19 -6.41
N ALA A 18 -10.17 -11.76 -6.00
CA ALA A 18 -9.32 -11.15 -4.97
C ALA A 18 -8.61 -9.89 -5.50
N LEU A 19 -8.67 -8.79 -4.73
CA LEU A 19 -8.00 -7.51 -5.04
C LEU A 19 -6.48 -7.62 -5.22
N LEU A 20 -5.84 -8.50 -4.44
CA LEU A 20 -4.41 -8.82 -4.52
C LEU A 20 -4.24 -10.32 -4.78
N PRO A 21 -4.32 -10.74 -6.05
CA PRO A 21 -4.27 -12.16 -6.42
C PRO A 21 -2.86 -12.73 -6.32
N ILE A 22 -1.84 -11.89 -6.50
CA ILE A 22 -0.43 -12.26 -6.39
C ILE A 22 0.00 -12.22 -4.92
N ALA A 23 0.53 -13.34 -4.42
CA ALA A 23 0.97 -13.45 -3.03
C ALA A 23 2.10 -12.46 -2.69
N GLN A 24 3.01 -12.18 -3.63
CA GLN A 24 4.10 -11.22 -3.46
C GLN A 24 3.57 -9.80 -3.20
N ASP A 25 2.59 -9.35 -4.00
CA ASP A 25 1.95 -8.05 -3.83
C ASP A 25 1.27 -7.96 -2.46
N ARG A 26 0.66 -9.06 -2.01
CA ARG A 26 0.06 -9.13 -0.68
C ARG A 26 1.09 -8.94 0.43
N PHE A 27 2.23 -9.64 0.37
CA PHE A 27 3.29 -9.48 1.35
C PHE A 27 3.91 -8.08 1.30
N PHE A 28 4.04 -7.49 0.11
CA PHE A 28 4.53 -6.13 -0.05
C PHE A 28 3.59 -5.11 0.61
N VAL A 29 2.29 -5.19 0.32
CA VAL A 29 1.27 -4.30 0.92
C VAL A 29 1.22 -4.47 2.43
N ILE A 30 1.27 -5.71 2.95
CA ILE A 30 1.34 -5.97 4.39
C ILE A 30 2.61 -5.35 4.97
N GLY A 31 3.76 -5.53 4.34
CA GLY A 31 5.03 -4.95 4.80
C GLY A 31 4.99 -3.43 4.83
N LEU A 32 4.39 -2.79 3.81
CA LEU A 32 4.19 -1.34 3.77
C LEU A 32 3.28 -0.87 4.90
N LEU A 33 2.15 -1.55 5.14
CA LEU A 33 1.23 -1.20 6.22
C LEU A 33 1.87 -1.36 7.61
N VAL A 34 2.61 -2.45 7.81
CA VAL A 34 3.38 -2.69 9.05
C VAL A 34 4.43 -1.60 9.23
N GLY A 35 5.15 -1.24 8.16
CA GLY A 35 6.12 -0.15 8.17
C GLY A 35 5.46 1.19 8.55
N ALA A 36 4.36 1.53 7.88
CA ALA A 36 3.63 2.76 8.16
C ALA A 36 3.10 2.82 9.60
N TYR A 37 2.56 1.71 10.11
CA TYR A 37 1.96 1.67 11.45
C TYR A 37 2.99 1.64 12.58
N PHE A 38 4.08 0.90 12.42
CA PHE A 38 5.08 0.76 13.48
C PHE A 38 6.24 1.73 13.32
N VAL A 39 6.81 1.89 12.12
CA VAL A 39 8.03 2.70 11.95
C VAL A 39 7.74 4.19 12.08
N ILE A 40 6.63 4.68 11.49
CA ILE A 40 6.34 6.12 11.49
C ILE A 40 6.15 6.66 12.92
N PRO A 41 5.36 6.05 13.82
CA PRO A 41 5.17 6.60 15.16
C PRO A 41 6.43 6.60 16.03
N PHE A 42 7.36 5.66 15.81
CA PHE A 42 8.57 5.56 16.62
C PHE A 42 9.75 6.37 16.06
N VAL A 43 9.71 6.75 14.78
CA VAL A 43 10.84 7.43 14.10
C VAL A 43 10.50 8.87 13.70
N ALA A 44 9.23 9.18 13.41
CA ALA A 44 8.85 10.53 12.99
C ALA A 44 8.95 11.51 14.16
N ASN A 45 9.53 12.68 13.88
CA ASN A 45 9.51 13.83 14.79
C ASN A 45 8.50 14.88 14.27
N ASP A 46 8.29 15.94 15.05
CA ASP A 46 7.35 17.02 14.70
C ASP A 46 7.63 17.64 13.33
N TYR A 47 8.91 17.77 12.95
CA TYR A 47 9.29 18.28 11.63
C TYR A 47 8.81 17.36 10.49
N TRP A 48 9.01 16.05 10.61
CA TRP A 48 8.54 15.08 9.60
C TRP A 48 7.00 15.08 9.50
N LEU A 49 6.31 15.15 10.62
CA LEU A 49 4.84 15.15 10.66
C LEU A 49 4.27 16.43 10.03
N ASP A 50 4.72 17.61 10.47
CA ASP A 50 4.11 18.89 10.09
C ASP A 50 4.61 19.41 8.74
N SER A 51 5.90 19.28 8.46
CA SER A 51 6.49 19.89 7.26
C SER A 51 6.40 18.99 6.03
N ILE A 52 6.41 17.67 6.21
CA ILE A 52 6.48 16.71 5.10
C ILE A 52 5.17 15.95 4.97
N PHE A 53 4.78 15.18 5.99
CA PHE A 53 3.64 14.28 5.89
C PHE A 53 2.31 15.02 5.77
N LEU A 54 2.10 16.07 6.57
CA LEU A 54 0.88 16.86 6.51
C LEU A 54 0.66 17.45 5.10
N GLN A 55 1.70 18.06 4.52
CA GLN A 55 1.61 18.62 3.17
C GLN A 55 1.37 17.53 2.10
N PHE A 56 2.11 16.42 2.19
CA PHE A 56 1.95 15.29 1.27
C PHE A 56 0.54 14.70 1.31
N PHE A 57 -0.01 14.45 2.50
CA PHE A 57 -1.33 13.84 2.65
C PHE A 57 -2.47 14.77 2.23
N ILE A 58 -2.34 16.09 2.47
CA ILE A 58 -3.31 17.07 1.96
C ILE A 58 -3.39 17.01 0.44
N TYR A 59 -2.24 17.01 -0.26
CA TYR A 59 -2.23 16.94 -1.72
C TYR A 59 -2.64 15.57 -2.25
N ALA A 60 -2.28 14.47 -1.58
CA ALA A 60 -2.72 13.13 -1.97
C ALA A 60 -4.25 13.01 -1.88
N LEU A 61 -4.84 13.49 -0.78
CA LEU A 61 -6.29 13.48 -0.60
C LEU A 61 -6.99 14.40 -1.59
N ALA A 62 -6.44 15.58 -1.85
CA ALA A 62 -6.94 16.47 -2.90
C ALA A 62 -6.89 15.82 -4.28
N ALA A 63 -5.82 15.11 -4.63
CA ALA A 63 -5.69 14.43 -5.92
C ALA A 63 -6.71 13.29 -6.09
N ILE A 64 -6.94 12.49 -5.05
CA ILE A 64 -8.01 11.48 -5.05
C ILE A 64 -9.37 12.16 -5.18
N GLY A 65 -9.55 13.28 -4.46
CA GLY A 65 -10.78 14.07 -4.38
C GLY A 65 -11.12 14.89 -5.63
N LEU A 66 -10.19 15.07 -6.55
CA LEU A 66 -10.38 15.86 -7.77
C LEU A 66 -10.56 14.97 -9.00
N ILE A 67 -10.44 13.65 -8.83
CA ILE A 67 -10.46 12.66 -9.91
C ILE A 67 -11.89 12.23 -10.32
N PHE A 68 -12.91 12.96 -9.86
CA PHE A 68 -14.32 12.79 -10.20
C PHE A 68 -14.91 14.01 -10.88
#